data_AF-A0A1L5L2Q0-F1
#
_entry.id   AF-A0A1L5L2Q0-F1
#
_cell.length_a   1.000
_cell.length_b   1.000
_cell.length_c   1.000
_cell.angle_alpha   90.00
_cell.angle_beta   90.00
_cell.angle_gamma   90.00
#
_symmetry.space_group_name_H-M   'P 1'
#
loop_
_entity.id
_entity.type
_entity.pdbx_description
1 polymer ?
#
loop_
_entity_poly.entity_id
_entity_poly.type
_entity_poly.pdbx_seq_one_letter_code
_entity_poly.pdbx_strand_id
1 'polypeptide(L)' 'GWSGAEVCAIWTEAALVAAKDKRAAIRAGDLMTAFERVEHRPEFRARRH' A
#
# COMPACT_ATOMS: atom_id res chain seq x y z
N GLY A 1 -4.48 -5.62 13.96
CA GLY A 1 -3.10 -5.57 13.44
C GLY A 1 -3.12 -5.75 11.94
N TRP A 2 -1.97 -5.75 11.26
CA TRP A 2 -1.87 -6.04 9.82
C TRP A 2 -1.25 -7.42 9.62
N SER A 3 -1.83 -8.24 8.74
CA SER A 3 -1.24 -9.48 8.27
C SER A 3 -0.05 -9.21 7.34
N GLY A 4 0.83 -10.20 7.19
CA GLY A 4 1.97 -10.09 6.26
C GLY A 4 1.54 -9.85 4.81
N ALA A 5 0.37 -10.37 4.41
CA ALA A 5 -0.20 -10.14 3.09
C ALA A 5 -0.63 -8.67 2.91
N GLU A 6 -1.28 -8.07 3.92
CA GLU A 6 -1.66 -6.67 3.84
C GLU A 6 -0.43 -5.74 3.87
N VAL A 7 0.61 -6.06 4.65
CA VAL A 7 1.88 -5.32 4.64
C VAL A 7 2.54 -5.40 3.26
N CYS A 8 2.57 -6.59 2.64
CA CYS A 8 3.09 -6.77 1.28
C CYS A 8 2.29 -5.95 0.25
N ALA A 9 0.96 -5.89 0.40
CA ALA A 9 0.11 -5.09 -0.47
C ALA A 9 0.43 -3.59 -0.36
N ILE A 10 0.68 -3.05 0.85
CA ILE A 10 1.10 -1.65 1.04
C ILE A 10 2.41 -1.38 0.31
N TRP A 11 3.43 -2.21 0.49
CA TRP A 11 4.72 -2.01 -0.17
C TRP A 11 4.62 -2.12 -1.70
N THR A 12 3.79 -3.03 -2.19
CA THR A 12 3.53 -3.17 -3.64
C THR A 12 2.85 -1.92 -4.19
N GLU A 13 1.83 -1.40 -3.52
CA GLU A 13 1.17 -0.15 -3.94
C GLU A 13 2.12 1.05 -3.89
N ALA A 14 2.97 1.15 -2.88
CA ALA A 14 3.96 2.23 -2.79
C ALA A 14 4.97 2.16 -3.96
N ALA A 15 5.40 0.96 -4.34
CA ALA A 15 6.23 0.76 -5.52
C ALA A 15 5.52 1.18 -6.82
N LEU A 16 4.22 0.87 -6.96
CA LEU A 16 3.43 1.29 -8.12
C LEU A 16 3.26 2.82 -8.20
N VAL A 17 3.05 3.49 -7.06
CA VAL A 17 3.01 4.97 -7.00
C VAL A 17 4.36 5.55 -7.44
N ALA A 18 5.47 5.05 -6.92
CA ALA A 18 6.80 5.49 -7.31
C ALA A 18 7.08 5.27 -8.81
N ALA A 19 6.72 4.09 -9.33
CA ALA A 19 6.89 3.75 -10.73
C ALA A 19 6.04 4.63 -11.66
N LYS A 20 4.81 4.99 -11.26
CA LYS A 20 3.95 5.93 -12.00
C LYS A 20 4.62 7.29 -12.19
N ASP A 21 5.37 7.73 -11.19
CA ASP A 21 6.17 8.97 -11.23
C ASP A 21 7.55 8.78 -11.91
N LYS A 22 7.78 7.63 -12.56
CA LYS A 22 9.06 7.24 -13.20
C LYS A 22 10.24 7.24 -12.23
N ARG A 23 9.99 6.97 -10.95
CA ARG A 23 11.02 6.86 -9.91
C ARG A 23 11.37 5.41 -9.66
N ALA A 24 12.66 5.15 -9.42
CA ALA A 24 13.17 3.82 -9.04
C ALA A 24 13.21 3.59 -7.52
N ALA A 25 12.88 4.61 -6.72
CA ALA A 25 12.90 4.54 -5.27
C ALA A 25 11.58 5.04 -4.67
N ILE A 26 11.11 4.29 -3.66
CA ILE A 26 9.96 4.64 -2.83
C ILE A 26 10.36 5.79 -1.89
N ARG A 27 9.45 6.75 -1.73
CA ARG A 27 9.52 7.84 -0.76
C ARG A 27 8.45 7.65 0.30
N ALA A 28 8.62 8.33 1.44
CA ALA A 28 7.65 8.26 2.54
C ALA A 28 6.21 8.62 2.10
N GLY A 29 6.05 9.58 1.19
CA GLY A 29 4.74 9.95 0.65
C GLY A 29 4.03 8.82 -0.11
N ASP A 30 4.78 7.95 -0.80
CA ASP A 30 4.21 6.80 -1.52
C ASP A 30 3.62 5.79 -0.55
N LEU A 31 4.27 5.60 0.61
CA LEU A 31 3.78 4.72 1.68
C LEU A 31 2.48 5.25 2.31
N MET A 32 2.37 6.58 2.51
CA MET A 32 1.12 7.19 2.97
C MET A 32 -0.03 6.93 1.99
N THR A 33 0.18 7.23 0.70
CA THR A 33 -0.83 6.99 -0.34
C THR A 33 -1.18 5.51 -0.47
N ALA A 34 -0.19 4.63 -0.41
CA ALA A 34 -0.40 3.18 -0.48
C ALA A 34 -1.20 2.65 0.70
N PHE A 35 -0.88 3.11 1.91
CA PHE A 35 -1.62 2.76 3.13
C PHE A 35 -3.10 3.12 2.98
N GLU A 36 -3.41 4.36 2.61
CA GLU A 36 -4.80 4.81 2.42
C GLU A 36 -5.52 3.94 1.38
N ARG A 37 -4.88 3.63 0.26
CA ARG A 37 -5.49 2.78 -0.77
C ARG A 37 -5.78 1.36 -0.29
N VAL A 38 -4.85 0.75 0.43
CA VAL A 38 -5.00 -0.63 0.92
C VAL A 38 -6.01 -0.69 2.07
N GLU A 39 -6.06 0.32 2.94
CA GLU A 39 -7.04 0.41 4.02
C GLU A 39 -8.49 0.48 3.50
N HIS A 40 -8.72 1.17 2.37
CA HIS A 40 -10.05 1.32 1.79
C HIS A 40 -10.48 0.15 0.90
N ARG A 41 -9.62 -0.85 0.67
CA ARG A 41 -9.95 -2.02 -0.15
C ARG A 41 -10.91 -2.97 0.57
N PRO A 42 -12.07 -3.30 -0.03
CA PRO A 42 -13.09 -4.17 0.59
C PRO A 42 -12.54 -5.52 1.08
N GLU A 43 -11.63 -6.11 0.32
CA GLU A 43 -11.00 -7.41 0.60
C GLU A 43 -10.12 -7.43 1.85
N PHE A 44 -9.57 -6.28 2.23
CA PHE A 44 -8.75 -6.14 3.45
C PHE A 44 -9.58 -5.63 4.61
N ARG A 45 -10.56 -4.74 4.37
CA ARG A 45 -11.48 -4.25 5.40
C ARG A 45 -12.28 -5.39 6.05
N ALA A 46 -12.77 -6.34 5.26
CA ALA A 46 -13.54 -7.48 5.77
C ALA A 46 -12.75 -8.42 6.69
N ARG A 47 -11.41 -8.42 6.61
CA ARG A 47 -10.53 -9.27 7.42
C ARG A 47 -10.11 -8.65 8.76
N ARG A 48 -10.50 -7.40 9.01
CA ARG A 48 -10.09 -6.64 10.20
C ARG A 48 -11.20 -6.52 11.26
N HIS A 49 -12.35 -7.14 11.02
CA HIS A 49 -13.44 -7.35 11.98
C HIS A 49 -13.37 -8.77 12.53
#